data_AF-A0A813PCZ8-F1
#
_entry.id   AF-A0A813PCZ8-F1
#
_cell.length_a   1.000
_cell.length_b   1.000
_cell.length_c   1.000
_cell.angle_alpha   90.00
_cell.angle_beta   90.00
_cell.angle_gamma   90.00
#
_symmetry.space_group_name_H-M   'P 1'
#
loop_
_entity.id
_entity.type
_entity.pdbx_description
1 polymer ?
#
loop_
_entity_poly.entity_id
_entity_poly.type
_entity_poly.pdbx_seq_one_letter_code
_entity_poly.pdbx_strand_id
1 'polypeptide(L)'
;MIWNNHLLLIFIFTSIISIYSDELSDLNKKFISTYDHARDYLISITNPLIICNGDNVIIIHRGKRYQEQVIPKLYHDLKSISHMPFKIYLTVMFNLGILSDDNYTELKQYLQDIRSIRNSIQFPTDIQQTQYDIIDLSIEYLETILKTKFIDQTQLNEFCQQARHLFSVNIDLAARAQLDMLDTKIRPWYEERFNDTERNRLKILIMGSKTARDGFIEKTYFYRLLGERQEGNHIIYVEDANNEQRALEILGVWVLDAKASASFFNGDSERLHRDVLADAGTYFSMKYYILFYLSAVSVTIFGAASLIGFIYYLDQNKAKKRKVLQRAAVGKMAIGGPFSLITHEKKPVTDKDFHGQWILIYFGFTHCPDICPEELEKLAEVTELLHKQKSKQNYPFQPLFVSVDPERDTPELVSKYIKDYSPHFIGLTGTRDQVADMCKHYRVYFSQGPKVGDDYIVDHAIVMYLINPNGEFVDYYGRNKNAKEVAYAIEQHMNAFKESNK
;
A
#
# COMPACT_ATOMS: atom_id res chain seq x y z
N MET A 1 -33.48 4.33 5.91
CA MET A 1 -33.12 3.68 7.19
C MET A 1 -31.85 4.36 7.66
N ILE A 2 -31.85 4.88 8.91
CA ILE A 2 -30.74 5.52 9.68
C ILE A 2 -31.06 6.98 10.10
N TRP A 3 -31.64 7.06 11.32
CA TRP A 3 -31.65 8.10 12.36
C TRP A 3 -32.57 9.34 12.25
N ASN A 4 -33.87 9.09 12.42
CA ASN A 4 -34.75 10.02 13.13
C ASN A 4 -34.81 9.57 14.60
N ASN A 5 -33.79 9.93 15.39
CA ASN A 5 -33.70 9.58 16.81
C ASN A 5 -33.04 10.75 17.54
N HIS A 6 -33.87 11.61 18.13
CA HIS A 6 -33.41 12.55 19.15
C HIS A 6 -32.81 11.75 20.32
N LEU A 7 -31.49 11.72 20.35
CA LEU A 7 -30.63 11.08 21.34
C LEU A 7 -30.61 11.88 22.66
N LEU A 8 -31.79 12.11 23.25
CA LEU A 8 -31.93 12.38 24.69
C LEU A 8 -32.67 11.26 25.44
N LEU A 9 -33.05 10.19 24.74
CA LEU A 9 -33.95 9.17 25.29
C LEU A 9 -33.26 8.06 26.10
N ILE A 10 -31.94 8.11 26.29
CA ILE A 10 -31.25 7.06 27.04
C ILE A 10 -31.44 7.14 28.56
N PHE A 11 -31.95 8.26 29.08
CA PHE A 11 -32.50 8.26 30.45
C PHE A 11 -34.03 8.19 30.53
N ILE A 12 -34.79 8.36 29.43
CA ILE A 12 -36.22 8.69 29.53
C ILE A 12 -37.19 7.83 28.72
N PHE A 13 -36.82 7.12 27.66
CA PHE A 13 -37.76 6.16 27.04
C PHE A 13 -37.05 4.94 26.46
N THR A 14 -36.93 3.90 27.28
CA THR A 14 -37.26 2.58 26.78
C THR A 14 -38.73 2.35 27.08
N SER A 15 -39.55 2.21 26.04
CA SER A 15 -40.87 1.60 26.08
C SER A 15 -40.76 0.12 26.46
N ILE A 16 -40.25 -0.14 27.66
CA ILE A 16 -40.39 -1.40 28.38
C ILE A 16 -41.46 -1.13 29.42
N ILE A 17 -42.68 -1.56 29.10
CA ILE A 17 -43.72 -1.74 30.09
C ILE A 17 -43.16 -2.68 31.16
N SER A 18 -43.23 -2.21 32.41
CA SER A 18 -43.07 -2.96 33.66
C SER A 18 -41.64 -3.32 34.06
N ILE A 19 -41.09 -2.56 35.03
CA ILE A 19 -40.63 -2.97 36.37
C ILE A 19 -39.95 -1.74 36.99
N TYR A 20 -40.73 -0.80 37.50
CA TYR A 20 -40.26 0.18 38.48
C TYR A 20 -41.26 0.16 39.62
N SER A 21 -40.81 0.25 40.87
CA SER A 21 -41.70 0.55 41.99
C SER A 21 -42.46 1.84 41.69
N ASP A 22 -43.74 1.92 42.03
CA ASP A 22 -44.62 3.05 41.70
C ASP A 22 -44.00 4.42 42.06
N GLU A 23 -43.20 4.48 43.13
CA GLU A 23 -42.47 5.67 43.59
C GLU A 23 -41.43 6.24 42.61
N LEU A 24 -40.65 5.38 41.93
CA LEU A 24 -39.62 5.83 40.97
C LEU A 24 -40.26 6.31 39.67
N SER A 25 -41.37 5.69 39.27
CA SER A 25 -42.19 6.16 38.14
C SER A 25 -42.75 7.55 38.43
N ASP A 26 -43.26 7.78 39.64
CA ASP A 26 -43.78 9.09 40.02
C ASP A 26 -42.71 10.17 40.14
N LEU A 27 -41.50 9.82 40.61
CA LEU A 27 -40.37 10.74 40.60
C LEU A 27 -39.96 11.10 39.16
N ASN A 28 -39.92 10.14 38.24
CA ASN A 28 -39.63 10.39 36.84
C ASN A 28 -40.70 11.29 36.18
N LYS A 29 -41.99 11.08 36.48
CA LYS A 29 -43.06 11.98 35.99
C LYS A 29 -42.88 13.42 36.47
N LYS A 30 -42.48 13.63 37.73
CA LYS A 30 -42.17 14.97 38.26
C LYS A 30 -41.00 15.62 37.53
N PHE A 31 -39.97 14.84 37.20
CA PHE A 31 -38.85 15.31 36.38
C PHE A 31 -39.33 15.75 35.00
N ILE A 32 -40.07 14.90 34.28
CA ILE A 32 -40.58 15.21 32.92
C ILE A 32 -41.42 16.49 32.95
N SER A 33 -42.34 16.63 33.90
CA SER A 33 -43.14 17.85 34.06
C SER A 33 -42.29 19.10 34.32
N THR A 34 -41.25 18.98 35.14
CA THR A 34 -40.33 20.11 35.41
C THR A 34 -39.52 20.48 34.17
N TYR A 35 -39.07 19.47 33.41
CA TYR A 35 -38.35 19.67 32.16
C TYR A 35 -39.22 20.37 31.11
N ASP A 36 -40.47 19.92 30.93
CA ASP A 36 -41.42 20.54 30.01
C ASP A 36 -41.69 22.01 30.38
N HIS A 37 -41.92 22.32 31.66
CA HIS A 37 -42.09 23.71 32.11
C HIS A 37 -40.85 24.58 31.85
N ALA A 38 -39.65 24.05 32.10
CA ALA A 38 -38.40 24.77 31.86
C ALA A 38 -38.20 25.03 30.35
N ARG A 39 -38.50 24.03 29.52
CA ARG A 39 -38.45 24.13 28.06
C ARG A 39 -39.39 25.24 27.56
N ASP A 40 -40.65 25.20 27.99
CA ASP A 40 -41.66 26.14 27.53
C ASP A 40 -41.35 27.58 27.99
N TYR A 41 -40.83 27.74 29.22
CA TYR A 41 -40.32 29.03 29.69
C TYR A 41 -39.17 29.54 28.83
N LEU A 42 -38.18 28.70 28.50
CA LEU A 42 -37.04 29.09 27.65
C LEU A 42 -37.48 29.51 26.25
N ILE A 43 -38.44 28.79 25.65
CA ILE A 43 -39.03 29.18 24.37
C ILE A 43 -39.63 30.59 24.50
N SER A 44 -40.42 30.85 25.55
CA SER A 44 -41.12 32.13 25.74
C SER A 44 -40.18 33.35 25.87
N ILE A 45 -38.97 33.16 26.40
CA ILE A 45 -37.98 34.23 26.58
C ILE A 45 -36.94 34.28 25.46
N THR A 46 -36.95 33.33 24.53
CA THR A 46 -36.01 33.32 23.40
C THR A 46 -36.33 34.45 22.44
N ASN A 47 -35.42 35.42 22.37
CA ASN A 47 -35.56 36.63 21.58
C ASN A 47 -34.15 37.18 21.30
N PRO A 48 -33.83 37.71 20.11
CA PRO A 48 -34.59 37.59 18.89
C PRO A 48 -34.64 36.14 18.39
N LEU A 49 -35.72 35.80 17.69
CA LEU A 49 -35.93 34.49 17.07
C LEU A 49 -36.35 34.70 15.61
N ILE A 50 -35.68 34.01 14.69
CA ILE A 50 -36.01 33.96 13.27
C ILE A 50 -36.47 32.54 12.94
N ILE A 51 -37.61 32.40 12.26
CA ILE A 51 -38.15 31.11 11.83
C ILE A 51 -38.36 31.15 10.32
N CYS A 52 -37.63 30.30 9.59
CA CYS A 52 -37.78 30.14 8.14
C CYS A 52 -38.78 29.01 7.88
N ASN A 53 -39.90 29.36 7.26
CA ASN A 53 -41.01 28.45 6.98
C ASN A 53 -41.39 28.57 5.50
N GLY A 54 -40.69 27.81 4.66
CA GLY A 54 -40.88 27.79 3.21
C GLY A 54 -40.75 29.19 2.61
N ASP A 55 -41.86 29.72 2.10
CA ASP A 55 -41.89 31.00 1.39
C ASP A 55 -41.75 32.23 2.33
N ASN A 56 -41.86 32.03 3.64
CA ASN A 56 -41.89 33.11 4.63
C ASN A 56 -40.77 32.99 5.67
N VAL A 57 -40.34 34.14 6.17
CA VAL A 57 -39.56 34.25 7.40
C VAL A 57 -40.36 35.02 8.44
N ILE A 58 -40.42 34.44 9.63
CA ILE A 58 -41.05 35.02 10.81
C ILE A 58 -39.95 35.54 11.71
N ILE A 59 -40.09 36.77 12.19
CA ILE A 59 -39.14 37.41 13.09
C ILE A 59 -39.88 37.77 14.37
N ILE A 60 -39.41 37.25 15.50
CA ILE A 60 -39.92 37.58 16.82
C ILE A 60 -38.89 38.46 17.51
N HIS A 61 -39.23 39.72 17.72
CA HIS A 61 -38.36 40.72 18.35
C HIS A 61 -39.16 41.58 19.32
N ARG A 62 -38.71 41.64 20.59
CA ARG A 62 -39.32 42.43 21.67
C ARG A 62 -40.84 42.22 21.82
N GLY A 63 -41.26 40.95 21.82
CA GLY A 63 -42.67 40.55 21.97
C GLY A 63 -43.56 40.80 20.76
N LYS A 64 -43.01 41.29 19.64
CA LYS A 64 -43.73 41.48 18.39
C LYS A 64 -43.32 40.44 17.36
N ARG A 65 -44.28 40.01 16.55
CA ARG A 65 -44.10 39.08 15.43
C ARG A 65 -44.19 39.84 14.11
N TYR A 66 -43.20 39.65 13.26
CA TYR A 66 -43.14 40.18 11.90
C TYR A 66 -43.05 39.01 10.94
N GLN A 67 -43.61 39.16 9.74
CA GLN A 67 -43.58 38.14 8.71
C GLN A 67 -43.20 38.78 7.39
N GLU A 68 -42.18 38.23 6.74
CA GLU A 68 -41.68 38.68 5.45
C GLU A 68 -41.75 37.52 4.47
N GLN A 69 -42.20 37.79 3.25
CA GLN A 69 -42.09 36.83 2.15
C GLN A 69 -40.66 36.88 1.61
N VAL A 70 -39.99 35.74 1.57
CA VAL A 70 -38.57 35.62 1.21
C VAL A 70 -38.32 34.85 -0.08
N ILE A 71 -39.36 34.26 -0.66
CA ILE A 71 -39.29 33.62 -1.98
C ILE A 71 -39.96 34.53 -3.02
N PRO A 72 -39.21 35.06 -4.01
CA PRO A 72 -39.77 35.95 -5.02
C PRO A 72 -40.60 35.19 -6.06
N LYS A 73 -41.52 35.90 -6.72
CA LYS A 73 -42.30 35.35 -7.85
C LYS A 73 -41.40 34.67 -8.90
N LEU A 74 -40.28 35.30 -9.24
CA LEU A 74 -39.32 34.78 -10.21
C LEU A 74 -38.87 33.34 -9.88
N TYR A 75 -38.65 33.01 -8.61
CA TYR A 75 -38.30 31.65 -8.20
C TYR A 75 -39.39 30.65 -8.58
N HIS A 76 -40.66 30.97 -8.31
CA HIS A 76 -41.79 30.10 -8.65
C HIS A 76 -41.94 29.92 -10.16
N ASP A 77 -41.73 30.99 -10.92
CA ASP A 77 -41.77 30.95 -12.37
C ASP A 77 -40.66 30.01 -12.92
N LEU A 78 -39.40 30.21 -12.51
CA LEU A 78 -38.25 29.38 -12.92
C LEU A 78 -38.43 27.90 -12.51
N LYS A 79 -38.92 27.65 -11.29
CA LYS A 79 -39.22 26.30 -10.79
C LYS A 79 -40.26 25.62 -11.67
N SER A 80 -41.34 26.32 -12.01
CA SER A 80 -42.45 25.78 -12.80
C SER A 80 -42.02 25.44 -14.22
N ILE A 81 -41.20 26.28 -14.85
CA ILE A 81 -40.61 25.99 -16.18
C ILE A 81 -39.68 24.77 -16.11
N SER A 82 -38.81 24.70 -15.10
CA SER A 82 -37.87 23.59 -14.94
C SER A 82 -38.56 22.24 -14.66
N HIS A 83 -39.76 22.27 -14.08
CA HIS A 83 -40.57 21.06 -13.87
C HIS A 83 -41.14 20.47 -15.16
N MET A 84 -41.27 21.24 -16.25
CA MET A 84 -41.91 20.76 -17.48
C MET A 84 -41.21 19.54 -18.08
N PRO A 85 -39.91 19.62 -18.45
CA PRO A 85 -39.17 18.46 -18.93
C PRO A 85 -39.07 17.34 -17.89
N PHE A 86 -39.02 17.66 -16.59
CA PHE A 86 -38.96 16.64 -15.55
C PHE A 86 -40.27 15.84 -15.44
N LYS A 87 -41.43 16.50 -15.56
CA LYS A 87 -42.73 15.81 -15.62
C LYS A 87 -42.77 14.85 -16.80
N ILE A 88 -42.34 15.30 -17.99
CA ILE A 88 -42.31 14.45 -19.19
C ILE A 88 -41.47 13.20 -18.92
N TYR A 89 -40.25 13.38 -18.40
CA TYR A 89 -39.37 12.27 -18.02
C TYR A 89 -40.06 11.30 -17.05
N LEU A 90 -40.65 11.78 -15.96
CA LEU A 90 -41.31 10.95 -14.95
C LEU A 90 -42.47 10.13 -15.54
N THR A 91 -43.23 10.70 -16.48
CA THR A 91 -44.33 9.98 -17.14
C THR A 91 -43.83 8.82 -18.01
N VAL A 92 -42.66 8.95 -18.64
CA VAL A 92 -42.18 7.99 -19.64
C VAL A 92 -41.07 7.05 -19.16
N MET A 93 -40.34 7.39 -18.09
CA MET A 93 -39.10 6.68 -17.70
C MET A 93 -39.27 5.19 -17.37
N PHE A 94 -40.46 4.77 -16.96
CA PHE A 94 -40.75 3.37 -16.62
C PHE A 94 -41.36 2.56 -17.78
N ASN A 95 -41.70 3.21 -18.90
CA ASN A 95 -42.48 2.62 -20.00
C ASN A 95 -41.81 2.89 -21.36
N LEU A 96 -40.57 2.46 -21.52
CA LEU A 96 -39.84 2.57 -22.79
C LEU A 96 -40.48 1.70 -23.87
N GLY A 97 -40.37 2.12 -25.14
CA GLY A 97 -41.00 1.42 -26.26
C GLY A 97 -42.37 1.99 -26.61
N ILE A 98 -43.39 1.14 -26.79
CA ILE A 98 -44.71 1.60 -27.25
C ILE A 98 -45.36 2.48 -26.18
N LEU A 99 -45.80 3.67 -26.58
CA LEU A 99 -46.51 4.61 -25.72
C LEU A 99 -47.94 4.11 -25.44
N SER A 100 -48.30 3.95 -24.17
CA SER A 100 -49.65 3.54 -23.76
C SER A 100 -50.69 4.62 -24.08
N ASP A 101 -51.96 4.22 -24.26
CA ASP A 101 -53.04 5.15 -24.57
C ASP A 101 -53.31 6.17 -23.44
N ASP A 102 -53.14 5.75 -22.19
CA ASP A 102 -53.26 6.63 -21.00
C ASP A 102 -52.17 7.72 -21.02
N ASN A 103 -50.90 7.32 -21.19
CA ASN A 103 -49.79 8.25 -21.27
C ASN A 103 -49.89 9.14 -22.52
N TYR A 104 -50.35 8.60 -23.65
CA TYR A 104 -50.58 9.38 -24.87
C TYR A 104 -51.59 10.50 -24.62
N THR A 105 -52.71 10.20 -23.95
CA THR A 105 -53.76 11.18 -23.65
C THR A 105 -53.26 12.24 -22.69
N GLU A 106 -52.58 11.84 -21.60
CA GLU A 106 -52.00 12.77 -20.63
C GLU A 106 -50.96 13.71 -21.26
N LEU A 107 -50.01 13.15 -22.01
CA LEU A 107 -48.92 13.92 -22.64
C LEU A 107 -49.45 14.82 -23.75
N LYS A 108 -50.48 14.41 -24.48
CA LYS A 108 -51.14 15.24 -25.49
C LYS A 108 -51.84 16.45 -24.85
N GLN A 109 -52.53 16.26 -23.73
CA GLN A 109 -53.11 17.38 -22.97
C GLN A 109 -51.98 18.31 -22.47
N TYR A 110 -50.93 17.72 -21.91
CA TYR A 110 -49.83 18.50 -21.37
C TYR A 110 -49.09 19.34 -22.43
N LEU A 111 -48.95 18.82 -23.65
CA LEU A 111 -48.43 19.57 -24.80
C LEU A 111 -49.29 20.81 -25.12
N GLN A 112 -50.62 20.69 -25.03
CA GLN A 112 -51.51 21.84 -25.26
C GLN A 112 -51.33 22.91 -24.18
N ASP A 113 -51.23 22.49 -22.92
CA ASP A 113 -51.03 23.39 -21.79
C ASP A 113 -49.69 24.15 -21.91
N ILE A 114 -48.61 23.44 -22.24
CA ILE A 114 -47.28 24.04 -22.43
C ILE A 114 -47.29 25.05 -23.58
N ARG A 115 -47.92 24.73 -24.72
CA ARG A 115 -48.04 25.67 -25.86
C ARG A 115 -48.83 26.93 -25.51
N SER A 116 -49.90 26.79 -24.73
CA SER A 116 -50.68 27.93 -24.24
C SER A 116 -49.83 28.86 -23.37
N ILE A 117 -49.05 28.28 -22.46
CA ILE A 117 -48.10 29.03 -21.62
C ILE A 117 -47.04 29.71 -22.48
N ARG A 118 -46.43 28.98 -23.43
CA ARG A 118 -45.38 29.50 -24.32
C ARG A 118 -45.76 30.79 -25.05
N ASN A 119 -47.04 30.90 -25.42
CA ASN A 119 -47.59 32.05 -26.15
C ASN A 119 -47.98 33.23 -25.25
N SER A 120 -48.21 32.99 -23.96
CA SER A 120 -48.75 33.99 -23.04
C SER A 120 -47.74 34.51 -22.02
N ILE A 121 -46.75 33.69 -21.64
CA ILE A 121 -45.81 34.04 -20.57
C ILE A 121 -44.67 34.93 -21.07
N GLN A 122 -44.33 35.95 -20.27
CA GLN A 122 -43.20 36.84 -20.49
C GLN A 122 -42.26 36.81 -19.30
N PHE A 123 -40.96 36.93 -19.59
CA PHE A 123 -39.88 36.94 -18.61
C PHE A 123 -39.02 38.19 -18.80
N PRO A 124 -38.25 38.60 -17.78
CA PRO A 124 -37.19 39.59 -17.94
C PRO A 124 -36.27 39.25 -19.11
N THR A 125 -35.87 40.28 -19.86
CA THR A 125 -35.18 40.15 -21.16
C THR A 125 -33.87 39.35 -21.07
N ASP A 126 -33.18 39.44 -19.95
CA ASP A 126 -31.91 38.76 -19.66
C ASP A 126 -32.04 37.23 -19.50
N ILE A 127 -33.21 36.74 -19.09
CA ILE A 127 -33.44 35.30 -18.87
C ILE A 127 -34.46 34.68 -19.84
N GLN A 128 -35.16 35.52 -20.63
CA GLN A 128 -36.30 35.11 -21.44
C GLN A 128 -35.97 34.00 -22.44
N GLN A 129 -34.86 34.12 -23.16
CA GLN A 129 -34.49 33.12 -24.17
C GLN A 129 -34.30 31.74 -23.53
N THR A 130 -33.56 31.65 -22.41
CA THR A 130 -33.34 30.39 -21.70
C THR A 130 -34.66 29.73 -21.26
N GLN A 131 -35.64 30.52 -20.81
CA GLN A 131 -36.94 29.95 -20.43
C GLN A 131 -37.71 29.42 -21.63
N TYR A 132 -37.66 30.13 -22.75
CA TYR A 132 -38.26 29.66 -24.00
C TYR A 132 -37.57 28.41 -24.53
N ASP A 133 -36.24 28.32 -24.44
CA ASP A 133 -35.49 27.12 -24.85
C ASP A 133 -35.92 25.88 -24.05
N ILE A 134 -36.18 25.99 -22.75
CA ILE A 134 -36.68 24.87 -21.91
C ILE A 134 -38.08 24.43 -22.35
N ILE A 135 -38.95 25.41 -22.61
CA ILE A 135 -40.32 25.15 -23.05
C ILE A 135 -40.32 24.51 -24.43
N ASP A 136 -39.56 25.06 -25.37
CA ASP A 136 -39.49 24.62 -26.75
C ASP A 136 -38.87 23.21 -26.84
N LEU A 137 -37.81 22.92 -26.07
CA LEU A 137 -37.26 21.56 -25.91
C LEU A 137 -38.31 20.54 -25.44
N SER A 138 -39.16 20.94 -24.48
CA SER A 138 -40.24 20.10 -23.95
C SER A 138 -41.32 19.83 -25.00
N ILE A 139 -41.70 20.85 -25.77
CA ILE A 139 -42.65 20.76 -26.88
C ILE A 139 -42.12 19.81 -27.96
N GLU A 140 -40.88 20.01 -28.40
CA GLU A 140 -40.25 19.21 -29.48
C GLU A 140 -40.18 17.72 -29.13
N TYR A 141 -39.78 17.40 -27.89
CA TYR A 141 -39.72 16.01 -27.45
C TYR A 141 -41.11 15.37 -27.35
N LEU A 142 -42.10 16.09 -26.80
CA LEU A 142 -43.50 15.63 -26.77
C LEU A 142 -44.07 15.37 -28.16
N GLU A 143 -43.84 16.28 -29.10
CA GLU A 143 -44.29 16.11 -30.49
C GLU A 143 -43.70 14.86 -31.13
N THR A 144 -42.41 14.61 -30.88
CA THR A 144 -41.70 13.43 -31.39
C THR A 144 -42.32 12.13 -30.87
N ILE A 145 -42.50 11.99 -29.55
CA ILE A 145 -43.04 10.74 -28.97
C ILE A 145 -44.53 10.56 -29.24
N LEU A 146 -45.31 11.64 -29.36
CA LEU A 146 -46.73 11.55 -29.71
C LEU A 146 -46.92 11.20 -31.20
N LYS A 147 -46.07 11.71 -32.09
CA LYS A 147 -46.12 11.39 -33.52
C LYS A 147 -45.71 9.94 -33.79
N THR A 148 -44.64 9.49 -33.17
CA THR A 148 -44.11 8.13 -33.35
C THR A 148 -44.86 7.08 -32.54
N LYS A 149 -45.54 7.50 -31.46
CA LYS A 149 -46.11 6.63 -30.42
C LYS A 149 -45.10 5.65 -29.83
N PHE A 150 -43.83 6.05 -29.83
CA PHE A 150 -42.71 5.24 -29.35
C PHE A 150 -41.74 6.11 -28.55
N ILE A 151 -41.28 5.58 -27.42
CA ILE A 151 -40.30 6.20 -26.53
C ILE A 151 -38.97 5.48 -26.73
N ASP A 152 -38.07 6.13 -27.48
CA ASP A 152 -36.71 5.65 -27.66
C ASP A 152 -35.81 6.07 -26.49
N GLN A 153 -35.02 5.12 -25.97
CA GLN A 153 -34.13 5.38 -24.82
C GLN A 153 -33.02 6.37 -25.17
N THR A 154 -32.50 6.34 -26.38
CA THR A 154 -31.41 7.23 -26.82
C THR A 154 -31.92 8.66 -26.90
N GLN A 155 -33.08 8.85 -27.53
CA GLN A 155 -33.75 10.15 -27.61
C GLN A 155 -34.14 10.69 -26.22
N LEU A 156 -34.64 9.83 -25.32
CA LEU A 156 -34.93 10.24 -23.94
C LEU A 156 -33.67 10.70 -23.20
N ASN A 157 -32.54 10.01 -23.39
CA ASN A 157 -31.27 10.39 -22.79
C ASN A 157 -30.75 11.74 -23.35
N GLU A 158 -30.84 11.95 -24.67
CA GLU A 158 -30.48 13.21 -25.31
C GLU A 158 -31.33 14.37 -24.82
N PHE A 159 -32.65 14.17 -24.71
CA PHE A 159 -33.57 15.14 -24.12
C PHE A 159 -33.18 15.52 -22.69
N CYS A 160 -32.91 14.52 -21.83
CA CYS A 160 -32.47 14.75 -20.46
C CYS A 160 -31.12 15.48 -20.39
N GLN A 161 -30.18 15.18 -21.30
CA GLN A 161 -28.90 15.86 -21.35
C GLN A 161 -29.05 17.33 -21.72
N GLN A 162 -29.86 17.65 -22.74
CA GLN A 162 -30.14 19.02 -23.13
C GLN A 162 -30.86 19.79 -22.01
N ALA A 163 -31.88 19.18 -21.40
CA ALA A 163 -32.61 19.77 -20.28
C ALA A 163 -31.69 20.08 -19.09
N ARG A 164 -30.73 19.19 -18.78
CA ARG A 164 -29.75 19.40 -17.69
C ARG A 164 -28.96 20.68 -17.86
N HIS A 165 -28.50 21.00 -19.06
CA HIS A 165 -27.73 22.23 -19.31
C HIS A 165 -28.57 23.49 -19.08
N LEU A 166 -29.83 23.46 -19.45
CA LEU A 166 -30.75 24.57 -19.23
C LEU A 166 -31.16 24.70 -17.74
N PHE A 167 -31.33 23.57 -17.04
CA PHE A 167 -31.63 23.57 -15.61
C PHE A 167 -30.56 24.22 -14.76
N SER A 168 -29.28 24.02 -15.07
CA SER A 168 -28.21 24.64 -14.25
C SER A 168 -28.34 26.16 -14.20
N VAL A 169 -28.77 26.78 -15.31
CA VAL A 169 -28.99 28.23 -15.35
C VAL A 169 -30.16 28.63 -14.45
N ASN A 170 -31.28 27.90 -14.51
CA ASN A 170 -32.44 28.18 -13.66
C ASN A 170 -32.16 27.93 -12.17
N ILE A 171 -31.38 26.91 -11.84
CA ILE A 171 -30.95 26.62 -10.47
C ILE A 171 -30.14 27.79 -9.93
N ASP A 172 -29.17 28.30 -10.70
CA ASP A 172 -28.34 29.44 -10.28
C ASP A 172 -29.17 30.72 -10.12
N LEU A 173 -30.07 31.01 -11.07
CA LEU A 173 -30.96 32.17 -11.00
C LEU A 173 -31.92 32.09 -9.81
N ALA A 174 -32.52 30.93 -9.57
CA ALA A 174 -33.44 30.69 -8.46
C ALA A 174 -32.72 30.83 -7.11
N ALA A 175 -31.53 30.24 -6.98
CA ALA A 175 -30.70 30.35 -5.78
C ALA A 175 -30.31 31.81 -5.50
N ARG A 176 -29.86 32.56 -6.51
CA ARG A 176 -29.54 33.99 -6.38
C ARG A 176 -30.77 34.79 -5.97
N ALA A 177 -31.89 34.63 -6.66
CA ALA A 177 -33.13 35.36 -6.37
C ALA A 177 -33.62 35.11 -4.92
N GLN A 178 -33.51 33.87 -4.43
CA GLN A 178 -33.85 33.53 -3.05
C GLN A 178 -32.84 34.14 -2.05
N LEU A 179 -31.54 34.05 -2.31
CA LEU A 179 -30.50 34.63 -1.46
C LEU A 179 -30.61 36.15 -1.37
N ASP A 180 -30.80 36.84 -2.50
CA ASP A 180 -30.94 38.29 -2.55
C ASP A 180 -32.20 38.76 -1.82
N MET A 181 -33.30 38.01 -1.92
CA MET A 181 -34.52 38.30 -1.20
C MET A 181 -34.36 38.08 0.31
N LEU A 182 -33.73 36.97 0.73
CA LEU A 182 -33.38 36.74 2.13
C LEU A 182 -32.49 37.86 2.66
N ASP A 183 -31.46 38.26 1.93
CA ASP A 183 -30.54 39.32 2.31
C ASP A 183 -31.27 40.65 2.49
N THR A 184 -32.06 41.05 1.49
CA THR A 184 -32.88 42.27 1.50
C THR A 184 -33.81 42.32 2.71
N LYS A 185 -34.41 41.18 3.09
CA LYS A 185 -35.38 41.11 4.19
C LYS A 185 -34.76 40.96 5.56
N ILE A 186 -33.61 40.27 5.68
CA ILE A 186 -33.05 39.87 6.97
C ILE A 186 -31.84 40.70 7.37
N ARG A 187 -31.01 41.15 6.42
CA ARG A 187 -29.81 41.95 6.73
C ARG A 187 -30.13 43.22 7.52
N PRO A 188 -31.17 44.02 7.20
CA PRO A 188 -31.50 45.21 8.00
C PRO A 188 -31.89 44.87 9.44
N TRP A 189 -32.52 43.72 9.68
CA TRP A 189 -32.79 43.25 11.04
C TRP A 189 -31.51 42.95 11.80
N TYR A 190 -30.62 42.19 11.16
CA TYR A 190 -29.36 41.79 11.76
C TYR A 190 -28.47 43.01 12.02
N GLU A 191 -28.25 43.87 11.03
CA GLU A 191 -27.26 44.96 11.08
C GLU A 191 -27.75 46.21 11.82
N GLU A 192 -29.04 46.57 11.70
CA GLU A 192 -29.54 47.86 12.20
C GLU A 192 -30.46 47.71 13.41
N ARG A 193 -31.18 46.59 13.56
CA ARG A 193 -32.20 46.42 14.61
C ARG A 193 -31.74 45.59 15.79
N PHE A 194 -30.85 44.62 15.59
CA PHE A 194 -30.29 43.81 16.67
C PHE A 194 -28.99 44.42 17.22
N ASN A 195 -28.96 44.65 18.52
CA ASN A 195 -27.72 45.01 19.23
C ASN A 195 -26.81 43.78 19.45
N ASP A 196 -25.57 43.99 19.90
CA ASP A 196 -24.59 42.91 20.07
C ASP A 196 -25.07 41.78 21.00
N THR A 197 -25.75 42.13 22.09
CA THR A 197 -26.32 41.13 23.01
C THR A 197 -27.44 40.33 22.35
N GLU A 198 -28.28 40.98 21.55
CA GLU A 198 -29.34 40.34 20.76
C GLU A 198 -28.78 39.43 19.68
N ARG A 199 -27.70 39.82 18.98
CA ARG A 199 -27.02 38.99 17.98
C ARG A 199 -26.40 37.73 18.62
N ASN A 200 -25.74 37.87 19.77
CA ASN A 200 -25.11 36.75 20.48
C ASN A 200 -26.11 35.72 21.03
N ARG A 201 -27.38 36.08 21.18
CA ARG A 201 -28.44 35.17 21.65
C ARG A 201 -29.47 34.83 20.59
N LEU A 202 -29.29 35.31 19.36
CA LEU A 202 -30.20 35.07 18.25
C LEU A 202 -30.36 33.57 18.02
N LYS A 203 -31.59 33.13 17.85
CA LYS A 203 -31.87 31.77 17.39
C LYS A 203 -32.53 31.82 16.02
N ILE A 204 -32.11 30.93 15.14
CA ILE A 204 -32.63 30.79 13.79
C ILE A 204 -33.09 29.35 13.62
N LEU A 205 -34.39 29.17 13.45
CA LEU A 205 -35.01 27.91 13.12
C LEU A 205 -35.22 27.84 11.61
N ILE A 206 -34.69 26.81 10.98
CA ILE A 206 -34.87 26.57 9.55
C ILE A 206 -35.69 25.30 9.40
N MET A 207 -36.94 25.45 8.95
CA MET A 207 -37.85 24.33 8.82
C MET A 207 -37.79 23.77 7.39
N GLY A 208 -37.61 22.45 7.25
CA GLY A 208 -37.76 21.77 5.96
C GLY A 208 -38.49 20.43 6.05
N SER A 209 -38.99 19.94 4.90
CA SER A 209 -39.84 18.75 4.83
C SER A 209 -39.09 17.42 4.89
N LYS A 210 -37.76 17.45 4.80
CA LYS A 210 -36.83 16.30 4.86
C LYS A 210 -35.52 16.75 5.47
N THR A 211 -34.62 15.82 5.78
CA THR A 211 -33.23 16.13 6.18
C THR A 211 -32.61 17.18 5.28
N ALA A 212 -32.04 18.21 5.89
CA ALA A 212 -31.33 19.27 5.18
C ALA A 212 -30.26 18.62 4.29
N ARG A 213 -30.35 18.87 2.98
CA ARG A 213 -29.27 18.51 2.07
C ARG A 213 -28.08 19.43 2.33
N ASP A 214 -26.88 18.93 2.08
CA ASP A 214 -25.68 19.77 2.04
C ASP A 214 -25.91 20.94 1.08
N GLY A 215 -25.56 22.15 1.54
CA GLY A 215 -25.76 23.38 0.76
C GLY A 215 -27.20 23.90 0.70
N PHE A 216 -28.09 23.51 1.63
CA PHE A 216 -29.43 24.11 1.75
C PHE A 216 -29.33 25.65 1.81
N ILE A 217 -30.12 26.37 0.99
CA ILE A 217 -29.89 27.78 0.67
C ILE A 217 -30.03 28.68 1.92
N GLU A 218 -31.08 28.46 2.71
CA GLU A 218 -31.34 29.20 3.94
C GLU A 218 -30.21 28.99 4.95
N LYS A 219 -29.76 27.74 5.13
CA LYS A 219 -28.61 27.44 6.00
C LYS A 219 -27.35 28.15 5.51
N THR A 220 -27.09 28.10 4.21
CA THR A 220 -25.92 28.74 3.60
C THR A 220 -25.93 30.25 3.82
N TYR A 221 -27.10 30.89 3.69
CA TYR A 221 -27.28 32.31 3.98
C TYR A 221 -26.93 32.63 5.45
N PHE A 222 -27.56 31.92 6.40
CA PHE A 222 -27.35 32.22 7.82
C PHE A 222 -25.94 31.86 8.32
N TYR A 223 -25.33 30.79 7.81
CA TYR A 223 -23.92 30.48 8.06
C TYR A 223 -23.01 31.64 7.64
N ARG A 224 -23.26 32.22 6.46
CA ARG A 224 -22.50 33.39 6.00
C ARG A 224 -22.80 34.64 6.84
N LEU A 225 -24.06 34.90 7.16
CA LEU A 225 -24.47 36.06 7.96
C LEU A 225 -23.84 36.05 9.35
N LEU A 226 -23.73 34.87 9.98
CA LEU A 226 -23.24 34.71 11.34
C LEU A 226 -21.75 34.31 11.42
N GLY A 227 -21.11 33.96 10.31
CA GLY A 227 -19.75 33.41 10.31
C GLY A 227 -19.64 32.00 10.89
N GLU A 228 -20.73 31.23 10.87
CA GLU A 228 -20.80 29.87 11.40
C GLU A 228 -20.56 28.82 10.31
N ARG A 229 -20.13 27.61 10.72
CA ARG A 229 -19.86 26.49 9.80
C ARG A 229 -20.67 25.23 10.06
N GLN A 230 -21.41 25.19 11.17
CA GLN A 230 -22.17 24.03 11.60
C GLN A 230 -23.42 24.47 12.38
N GLU A 231 -24.39 23.56 12.49
CA GLU A 231 -25.59 23.78 13.31
C GLU A 231 -25.26 23.82 14.81
N GLY A 232 -26.16 24.43 15.58
CA GLY A 232 -26.28 24.25 17.02
C GLY A 232 -26.06 25.49 17.87
N ASN A 233 -25.20 26.40 17.42
CA ASN A 233 -24.92 27.61 18.19
C ASN A 233 -26.02 28.66 18.02
N HIS A 234 -26.30 29.11 16.80
CA HIS A 234 -27.45 29.99 16.51
C HIS A 234 -28.47 29.35 15.56
N ILE A 235 -28.04 28.43 14.70
CA ILE A 235 -28.84 27.86 13.62
C ILE A 235 -29.25 26.42 13.96
N ILE A 236 -30.54 26.13 13.88
CA ILE A 236 -31.12 24.81 14.12
C ILE A 236 -32.00 24.44 12.93
N TYR A 237 -31.71 23.30 12.28
CA TYR A 237 -32.58 22.77 11.24
C TYR A 237 -33.62 21.81 11.85
N VAL A 238 -34.87 21.95 11.39
CA VAL A 238 -36.00 21.13 11.85
C VAL A 238 -36.65 20.42 10.68
N GLU A 239 -36.61 19.10 10.70
CA GLU A 239 -37.37 18.24 9.78
C GLU A 239 -38.86 18.20 10.16
N ASP A 240 -39.72 17.94 9.18
CA ASP A 240 -41.19 17.82 9.33
C ASP A 240 -41.93 19.16 9.53
N ALA A 241 -41.58 20.10 8.67
CA ALA A 241 -41.90 21.54 8.71
C ALA A 241 -43.35 21.99 8.50
N ASN A 242 -44.38 21.16 8.70
CA ASN A 242 -45.76 21.68 8.65
C ASN A 242 -46.22 22.29 9.99
N ASN A 243 -45.38 22.30 11.03
CA ASN A 243 -45.78 22.69 12.38
C ASN A 243 -44.74 23.60 13.08
N GLU A 244 -45.05 24.91 13.17
CA GLU A 244 -44.25 25.91 13.89
C GLU A 244 -44.08 25.55 15.38
N GLN A 245 -45.12 25.02 16.03
CA GLN A 245 -45.07 24.60 17.43
C GLN A 245 -44.03 23.50 17.65
N ARG A 246 -43.96 22.54 16.74
CA ARG A 246 -42.96 21.46 16.82
C ARG A 246 -41.54 22.00 16.67
N ALA A 247 -41.32 22.98 15.80
CA ALA A 247 -40.02 23.63 15.66
C ALA A 247 -39.61 24.39 16.93
N LEU A 248 -40.58 25.04 17.60
CA LEU A 248 -40.35 25.69 18.89
C LEU A 248 -40.04 24.69 20.00
N GLU A 249 -40.72 23.54 20.06
CA GLU A 249 -40.40 22.47 21.01
C GLU A 249 -38.96 21.97 20.84
N ILE A 250 -38.53 21.75 19.61
CA ILE A 250 -37.16 21.32 19.30
C ILE A 250 -36.16 22.40 19.71
N LEU A 251 -36.42 23.68 19.39
CA LEU A 251 -35.61 24.79 19.89
C LEU A 251 -35.49 24.77 21.41
N GLY A 252 -36.61 24.58 22.12
CA GLY A 252 -36.64 24.54 23.56
C GLY A 252 -35.76 23.43 24.14
N VAL A 253 -35.85 22.23 23.57
CA VAL A 253 -34.98 21.08 23.92
C VAL A 253 -33.52 21.48 23.74
N TRP A 254 -33.17 22.03 22.57
CA TRP A 254 -31.79 22.42 22.29
C TRP A 254 -31.25 23.46 23.27
N VAL A 255 -32.02 24.51 23.56
CA VAL A 255 -31.59 25.57 24.49
C VAL A 255 -31.49 25.05 25.92
N LEU A 256 -32.44 24.21 26.34
CA LEU A 256 -32.45 23.64 27.69
C LEU A 256 -31.28 22.68 27.89
N ASP A 257 -31.06 21.80 26.93
CA ASP A 257 -30.00 20.79 26.99
C ASP A 257 -28.61 21.44 26.93
N ALA A 258 -28.40 22.47 26.11
CA ALA A 258 -27.15 23.21 26.11
C ALA A 258 -26.84 23.85 27.47
N LYS A 259 -27.86 24.45 28.12
CA LYS A 259 -27.73 25.06 29.45
C LYS A 259 -27.47 24.02 30.54
N ALA A 260 -28.21 22.91 30.53
CA ALA A 260 -28.01 21.81 31.45
C ALA A 260 -26.62 21.20 31.25
N SER A 261 -26.21 20.99 30.00
CA SER A 261 -24.91 20.41 29.65
C SER A 261 -23.76 21.26 30.20
N ALA A 262 -23.78 22.56 29.92
CA ALA A 262 -22.75 23.48 30.43
C ALA A 262 -22.68 23.49 31.96
N SER A 263 -23.82 23.35 32.64
CA SER A 263 -23.90 23.37 34.11
C SER A 263 -23.42 22.07 34.76
N PHE A 264 -23.80 20.91 34.21
CA PHE A 264 -23.50 19.60 34.79
C PHE A 264 -22.19 18.99 34.31
N PHE A 265 -21.65 19.44 33.16
CA PHE A 265 -20.48 18.83 32.53
C PHE A 265 -19.36 19.84 32.28
N ASN A 266 -18.99 20.61 33.31
CA ASN A 266 -17.80 21.48 33.31
C ASN A 266 -17.74 22.45 32.12
N GLY A 267 -18.86 23.02 31.71
CA GLY A 267 -18.93 23.97 30.60
C GLY A 267 -19.07 23.35 29.20
N ASP A 268 -19.16 22.02 29.07
CA ASP A 268 -19.42 21.36 27.79
C ASP A 268 -20.90 21.50 27.40
N SER A 269 -21.23 22.49 26.56
CA SER A 269 -22.62 22.75 26.11
C SER A 269 -23.19 21.67 25.20
N GLU A 270 -22.34 20.86 24.56
CA GLU A 270 -22.77 19.87 23.57
C GLU A 270 -22.98 18.47 24.19
N ARG A 271 -22.76 18.33 25.50
CA ARG A 271 -22.70 17.02 26.14
C ARG A 271 -24.00 16.21 26.03
N LEU A 272 -25.15 16.85 26.22
CA LEU A 272 -26.47 16.22 26.06
C LEU A 272 -26.95 16.23 24.60
N HIS A 273 -26.38 17.09 23.75
CA HIS A 273 -26.64 17.07 22.30
C HIS A 273 -26.03 15.85 21.63
N ARG A 274 -24.84 15.42 22.08
CA ARG A 274 -24.28 14.11 21.74
C ARG A 274 -24.87 13.03 22.64
N ASP A 275 -24.92 11.80 22.14
CA ASP A 275 -25.33 10.66 22.96
C ASP A 275 -24.46 10.60 24.24
N VAL A 276 -25.10 10.71 25.40
CA VAL A 276 -24.41 10.70 26.70
C VAL A 276 -23.62 9.41 26.89
N LEU A 277 -24.08 8.30 26.30
CA LEU A 277 -23.38 7.02 26.32
C LEU A 277 -22.34 6.86 25.22
N ALA A 278 -22.21 7.79 24.26
CA ALA A 278 -21.24 7.67 23.17
C ALA A 278 -19.81 7.43 23.69
N ASP A 279 -19.41 8.13 24.76
CA ASP A 279 -18.09 7.99 25.36
C ASP A 279 -17.89 6.60 25.99
N ALA A 280 -18.95 6.03 26.58
CA ALA A 280 -18.91 4.66 27.10
C ALA A 280 -18.90 3.64 25.95
N GLY A 281 -19.71 3.85 24.91
CA GLY A 281 -19.78 2.99 23.74
C GLY A 281 -18.46 2.94 22.96
N THR A 282 -17.78 4.09 22.82
CA THR A 282 -16.45 4.17 22.19
C THR A 282 -15.39 3.45 23.01
N TYR A 283 -15.41 3.55 24.35
CA TYR A 283 -14.53 2.75 25.20
C TYR A 283 -14.75 1.24 25.01
N PHE A 284 -16.00 0.78 24.96
CA PHE A 284 -16.30 -0.64 24.72
C PHE A 284 -15.88 -1.08 23.32
N SER A 285 -16.13 -0.30 22.27
CA SER A 285 -15.75 -0.67 20.90
C SER A 285 -14.22 -0.68 20.72
N MET A 286 -13.49 0.27 21.31
CA MET A 286 -12.03 0.33 21.25
C MET A 286 -11.37 -0.93 21.85
N LYS A 287 -11.94 -1.48 22.94
CA LYS A 287 -11.47 -2.73 23.54
C LYS A 287 -11.55 -3.91 22.55
N TYR A 288 -12.61 -4.01 21.76
CA TYR A 288 -12.75 -5.05 20.73
C TYR A 288 -11.80 -4.84 19.54
N TYR A 289 -11.60 -3.59 19.11
CA TYR A 289 -10.64 -3.27 18.05
C TYR A 289 -9.20 -3.65 18.43
N ILE A 290 -8.78 -3.38 19.67
CA ILE A 290 -7.44 -3.76 20.15
C ILE A 290 -7.28 -5.29 20.14
N LEU A 291 -8.27 -6.04 20.60
CA LEU A 291 -8.26 -7.50 20.59
C LEU A 291 -8.19 -8.08 19.16
N PHE A 292 -8.93 -7.48 18.22
CA PHE A 292 -8.87 -7.85 16.80
C PHE A 292 -7.52 -7.53 16.16
N TYR A 293 -6.92 -6.38 16.47
CA TYR A 293 -5.62 -6.01 15.93
C TYR A 293 -4.51 -6.94 16.43
N LEU A 294 -4.53 -7.29 17.73
CA LEU A 294 -3.59 -8.24 18.32
C LEU A 294 -3.67 -9.63 17.66
N SER A 295 -4.86 -10.09 17.29
CA SER A 295 -5.01 -11.38 16.58
C SER A 295 -4.57 -11.31 15.12
N ALA A 296 -4.79 -10.20 14.42
CA ALA A 296 -4.28 -10.02 13.05
C ALA A 296 -2.75 -9.97 13.00
N VAL A 297 -2.12 -9.30 13.97
CA VAL A 297 -0.65 -9.25 14.10
C VAL A 297 -0.08 -10.63 14.40
N SER A 298 -0.73 -11.43 15.25
CA SER A 298 -0.23 -12.79 15.53
C SER A 298 -0.29 -13.68 14.28
N VAL A 299 -1.39 -13.66 13.52
CA VAL A 299 -1.53 -14.44 12.28
C VAL A 299 -0.45 -14.07 11.25
N THR A 300 -0.14 -12.78 11.10
CA THR A 300 0.90 -12.33 10.16
C THR A 300 2.30 -12.76 10.59
N ILE A 301 2.62 -12.70 11.88
CA ILE A 301 3.90 -13.19 12.43
C ILE A 301 4.05 -14.70 12.21
N PHE A 302 3.02 -15.50 12.52
CA PHE A 302 3.05 -16.95 12.30
C PHE A 302 3.13 -17.31 10.81
N GLY A 303 2.43 -16.59 9.95
CA GLY A 303 2.51 -16.76 8.50
C GLY A 303 3.91 -16.48 7.95
N ALA A 304 4.55 -15.40 8.40
CA ALA A 304 5.91 -15.05 8.00
C ALA A 304 6.94 -16.09 8.49
N ALA A 305 6.83 -16.52 9.75
CA ALA A 305 7.71 -17.56 10.30
C ALA A 305 7.57 -18.89 9.55
N SER A 306 6.35 -19.29 9.20
CA SER A 306 6.08 -20.49 8.40
C SER A 306 6.69 -20.39 7.00
N LEU A 307 6.55 -19.24 6.33
CA LEU A 307 7.13 -19.00 5.01
C LEU A 307 8.67 -19.06 5.05
N ILE A 308 9.30 -18.45 6.05
CA ILE A 308 10.76 -18.51 6.24
C ILE A 308 11.21 -19.96 6.46
N GLY A 309 10.51 -20.71 7.32
CA GLY A 309 10.79 -22.13 7.55
C GLY A 309 10.66 -22.97 6.27
N PHE A 310 9.65 -22.69 5.45
CA PHE A 310 9.46 -23.36 4.16
C PHE A 310 10.57 -23.03 3.15
N ILE A 311 11.00 -21.77 3.05
CA ILE A 311 12.12 -21.36 2.19
C ILE A 311 13.40 -22.09 2.61
N TYR A 312 13.69 -22.14 3.92
CA TYR A 312 14.84 -22.85 4.46
C TYR A 312 14.81 -24.36 4.13
N TYR A 313 13.63 -24.99 4.25
CA TYR A 313 13.43 -26.38 3.86
C TYR A 313 13.73 -26.64 2.37
N LEU A 314 13.27 -25.76 1.47
CA LEU A 314 13.53 -25.88 0.04
C LEU A 314 15.03 -25.75 -0.30
N ASP A 315 15.75 -24.85 0.38
CA ASP A 315 17.18 -24.65 0.14
C ASP A 315 18.02 -25.86 0.55
N GLN A 316 17.75 -26.43 1.73
CA GLN A 316 18.37 -27.67 2.19
C GLN A 316 18.22 -28.83 1.18
N ASN A 317 17.03 -28.96 0.58
CA ASN A 317 16.77 -29.99 -0.43
C ASN A 317 17.53 -29.75 -1.74
N LYS A 318 17.66 -28.48 -2.19
CA LYS A 318 18.50 -28.14 -3.35
C LYS A 318 19.97 -28.40 -3.09
N ALA A 319 20.48 -28.05 -1.91
CA ALA A 319 21.87 -28.31 -1.52
C ALA A 319 22.20 -29.81 -1.51
N LYS A 320 21.29 -30.66 -0.98
CA LYS A 320 21.43 -32.12 -1.04
C LYS A 320 21.49 -32.64 -2.48
N LYS A 321 20.59 -32.20 -3.36
CA LYS A 321 20.59 -32.59 -4.79
C LYS A 321 21.87 -32.16 -5.52
N ARG A 322 22.38 -30.93 -5.26
CA ARG A 322 23.64 -30.44 -5.85
C ARG A 322 24.83 -31.31 -5.46
N LYS A 323 24.97 -31.71 -4.18
CA LYS A 323 26.05 -32.59 -3.73
C LYS A 323 26.03 -33.97 -4.41
N VAL A 324 24.83 -34.52 -4.65
CA VAL A 324 24.67 -35.80 -5.38
C VAL A 324 25.08 -35.66 -6.85
N LEU A 325 24.63 -34.60 -7.53
CA LEU A 325 24.99 -34.34 -8.93
C LEU A 325 26.48 -34.02 -9.12
N GLN A 326 27.08 -33.29 -8.18
CA GLN A 326 28.50 -32.92 -8.24
C GLN A 326 29.41 -34.14 -8.00
N ARG A 327 29.01 -35.09 -7.13
CA ARG A 327 29.69 -36.39 -7.00
C ARG A 327 29.58 -37.24 -8.28
N ALA A 328 28.46 -37.16 -9.00
CA ALA A 328 28.29 -37.86 -10.26
C ALA A 328 29.11 -37.23 -11.42
N ALA A 329 29.37 -35.93 -11.38
CA ALA A 329 30.09 -35.19 -12.44
C ALA A 329 31.63 -35.25 -12.33
N VAL A 330 32.19 -35.55 -11.15
CA VAL A 330 33.66 -35.61 -10.92
C VAL A 330 34.28 -36.94 -11.41
N GLY A 331 33.47 -37.95 -11.78
CA GLY A 331 33.97 -39.23 -12.30
C GLY A 331 34.04 -39.30 -13.83
N LYS A 332 35.07 -38.70 -14.47
CA LYS A 332 35.74 -39.12 -15.73
C LYS A 332 36.51 -37.96 -16.40
N MET A 333 37.79 -37.77 -16.04
CA MET A 333 38.90 -37.31 -16.90
C MET A 333 40.21 -37.51 -16.11
N ALA A 334 41.05 -38.47 -16.49
CA ALA A 334 42.25 -38.85 -15.72
C ALA A 334 43.42 -37.86 -15.92
N ILE A 335 44.04 -37.43 -14.81
CA ILE A 335 45.33 -36.71 -14.72
C ILE A 335 46.33 -37.70 -14.10
N GLY A 336 47.55 -37.78 -14.65
CA GLY A 336 48.59 -38.75 -14.24
C GLY A 336 48.86 -39.83 -15.30
N GLY A 337 50.02 -40.49 -15.22
CA GLY A 337 50.47 -41.51 -16.17
C GLY A 337 51.95 -41.88 -15.98
N PRO A 338 52.44 -42.93 -16.67
CA PRO A 338 53.81 -43.40 -16.51
C PRO A 338 54.82 -42.35 -16.99
N PHE A 339 56.00 -42.32 -16.39
CA PHE A 339 57.12 -41.49 -16.84
C PHE A 339 58.45 -42.23 -16.73
N SER A 340 59.46 -41.77 -17.48
CA SER A 340 60.84 -42.23 -17.37
C SER A 340 61.77 -41.03 -17.49
N LEU A 341 62.45 -40.70 -16.39
CA LEU A 341 63.31 -39.52 -16.26
C LEU A 341 64.62 -39.91 -15.56
N ILE A 342 65.52 -38.95 -15.42
CA ILE A 342 66.75 -39.10 -14.64
C ILE A 342 66.71 -38.18 -13.42
N THR A 343 67.19 -38.67 -12.29
CA THR A 343 67.34 -37.85 -11.09
C THR A 343 68.55 -36.92 -11.22
N HIS A 344 68.58 -35.92 -10.35
CA HIS A 344 69.73 -35.05 -10.12
C HIS A 344 71.04 -35.80 -9.71
N GLU A 345 70.96 -37.08 -9.35
CA GLU A 345 72.10 -37.99 -9.13
C GLU A 345 72.47 -38.83 -10.37
N LYS A 346 71.87 -38.52 -11.53
CA LYS A 346 72.01 -39.26 -12.81
C LYS A 346 71.50 -40.71 -12.79
N LYS A 347 70.58 -41.04 -11.88
CA LYS A 347 69.94 -42.36 -11.86
C LYS A 347 68.65 -42.34 -12.68
N PRO A 348 68.41 -43.29 -13.60
CA PRO A 348 67.12 -43.40 -14.27
C PRO A 348 66.04 -43.83 -13.27
N VAL A 349 64.87 -43.21 -13.35
CA VAL A 349 63.70 -43.47 -12.50
C VAL A 349 62.40 -43.43 -13.30
N THR A 350 61.40 -44.11 -12.78
CA THR A 350 60.03 -44.22 -13.32
C THR A 350 59.00 -43.89 -12.24
N ASP A 351 57.73 -43.77 -12.63
CA ASP A 351 56.61 -43.59 -11.70
C ASP A 351 56.57 -44.67 -10.61
N LYS A 352 56.88 -45.92 -10.98
CA LYS A 352 56.86 -47.08 -10.09
C LYS A 352 57.87 -47.00 -8.95
N ASP A 353 58.98 -46.28 -9.14
CA ASP A 353 60.01 -46.12 -8.10
C ASP A 353 59.52 -45.28 -6.92
N PHE A 354 58.41 -44.56 -7.09
CA PHE A 354 57.79 -43.74 -6.05
C PHE A 354 56.50 -44.35 -5.50
N HIS A 355 56.12 -45.57 -5.92
CA HIS A 355 54.99 -46.28 -5.32
C HIS A 355 55.24 -46.56 -3.83
N GLY A 356 54.17 -46.60 -3.05
CA GLY A 356 54.25 -46.71 -1.60
C GLY A 356 54.62 -45.40 -0.90
N GLN A 357 54.64 -44.26 -1.61
CA GLN A 357 54.94 -42.94 -1.06
C GLN A 357 53.88 -41.92 -1.49
N TRP A 358 53.65 -40.92 -0.65
CA TRP A 358 52.91 -39.72 -1.07
C TRP A 358 53.86 -38.79 -1.80
N ILE A 359 53.47 -38.34 -2.99
CA ILE A 359 54.32 -37.51 -3.84
C ILE A 359 53.66 -36.16 -4.04
N LEU A 360 54.41 -35.08 -3.86
CA LEU A 360 54.00 -33.75 -4.27
C LEU A 360 54.93 -33.24 -5.37
N ILE A 361 54.40 -33.15 -6.59
CA ILE A 361 55.16 -32.84 -7.80
C ILE A 361 54.97 -31.36 -8.14
N TYR A 362 56.07 -30.64 -8.32
CA TYR A 362 56.09 -29.29 -8.89
C TYR A 362 56.90 -29.29 -10.20
N PHE A 363 56.31 -28.73 -11.25
CA PHE A 363 56.96 -28.55 -12.56
C PHE A 363 57.49 -27.11 -12.64
N GLY A 364 58.78 -26.94 -12.95
CA GLY A 364 59.42 -25.63 -13.06
C GLY A 364 60.76 -25.69 -13.78
N PHE A 365 61.58 -24.65 -13.70
CA PHE A 365 62.91 -24.64 -14.33
C PHE A 365 63.89 -23.79 -13.51
N THR A 366 65.19 -24.09 -13.59
CA THR A 366 66.19 -23.51 -12.66
C THR A 366 66.49 -22.02 -12.91
N HIS A 367 66.16 -21.50 -14.09
CA HIS A 367 66.40 -20.12 -14.50
C HIS A 367 65.18 -19.20 -14.32
N CYS A 368 64.18 -19.61 -13.53
CA CYS A 368 62.99 -18.79 -13.29
C CYS A 368 63.30 -17.63 -12.32
N PRO A 369 63.02 -16.36 -12.69
CA PRO A 369 63.47 -15.21 -11.90
C PRO A 369 62.73 -15.07 -10.55
N ASP A 370 61.43 -15.37 -10.50
CA ASP A 370 60.59 -15.01 -9.33
C ASP A 370 59.66 -16.14 -8.83
N ILE A 371 58.99 -16.87 -9.73
CA ILE A 371 57.86 -17.74 -9.35
C ILE A 371 58.31 -19.11 -8.82
N CYS A 372 59.26 -19.77 -9.49
CA CYS A 372 59.73 -21.09 -9.03
C CYS A 372 60.40 -21.01 -7.65
N PRO A 373 61.21 -19.99 -7.31
CA PRO A 373 61.73 -19.83 -5.95
C PRO A 373 60.63 -19.77 -4.88
N GLU A 374 59.58 -18.95 -5.10
CA GLU A 374 58.45 -18.80 -4.17
C GLU A 374 57.72 -20.15 -3.95
N GLU A 375 57.46 -20.88 -5.03
CA GLU A 375 56.76 -22.17 -4.95
C GLU A 375 57.63 -23.28 -4.35
N LEU A 376 58.96 -23.26 -4.57
CA LEU A 376 59.88 -24.23 -3.94
C LEU A 376 60.05 -23.96 -2.44
N GLU A 377 60.06 -22.71 -2.00
CA GLU A 377 60.01 -22.36 -0.57
C GLU A 377 58.72 -22.88 0.07
N LYS A 378 57.58 -22.68 -0.60
CA LYS A 378 56.29 -23.22 -0.15
C LYS A 378 56.31 -24.74 -0.07
N LEU A 379 56.86 -25.42 -1.08
CA LEU A 379 57.01 -26.88 -1.09
C LEU A 379 57.90 -27.38 0.04
N ALA A 380 58.99 -26.65 0.35
CA ALA A 380 59.88 -26.97 1.46
C ALA A 380 59.15 -26.82 2.80
N GLU A 381 58.37 -25.74 3.00
CA GLU A 381 57.58 -25.56 4.23
C GLU A 381 56.53 -26.67 4.39
N VAL A 382 55.81 -27.04 3.32
CA VAL A 382 54.87 -28.18 3.34
C VAL A 382 55.58 -29.47 3.75
N THR A 383 56.76 -29.72 3.18
CA THR A 383 57.57 -30.91 3.48
C THR A 383 57.95 -30.94 4.96
N GLU A 384 58.39 -29.81 5.53
CA GLU A 384 58.76 -29.71 6.95
C GLU A 384 57.55 -29.92 7.88
N LEU A 385 56.39 -29.36 7.53
CA LEU A 385 55.16 -29.53 8.31
C LEU A 385 54.75 -31.01 8.35
N LEU A 386 54.78 -31.70 7.20
CA LEU A 386 54.42 -33.11 7.11
C LEU A 386 55.47 -34.03 7.75
N HIS A 387 56.76 -33.71 7.64
CA HIS A 387 57.84 -34.48 8.26
C HIS A 387 57.90 -34.33 9.78
N LYS A 388 57.56 -33.17 10.34
CA LYS A 388 57.45 -32.99 11.81
C LYS A 388 56.38 -33.91 12.43
N GLN A 389 55.42 -34.34 11.64
CA GLN A 389 54.34 -35.24 12.07
C GLN A 389 54.66 -36.74 11.82
N LYS A 390 55.91 -37.09 11.49
CA LYS A 390 56.40 -38.44 11.13
C LYS A 390 55.94 -39.59 12.04
N SER A 391 55.65 -39.36 13.32
CA SER A 391 55.24 -40.41 14.26
C SER A 391 53.84 -41.01 14.00
N LYS A 392 53.08 -40.52 13.01
CA LYS A 392 51.70 -40.95 12.73
C LYS A 392 51.42 -41.50 11.33
N GLN A 393 52.41 -41.50 10.42
CA GLN A 393 52.20 -41.80 9.00
C GLN A 393 52.73 -43.20 8.62
N ASN A 394 51.95 -43.98 7.87
CA ASN A 394 52.32 -45.32 7.38
C ASN A 394 53.13 -45.28 6.07
N TYR A 395 53.06 -44.17 5.33
CA TYR A 395 53.71 -43.99 4.03
C TYR A 395 54.56 -42.72 4.08
N PRO A 396 55.80 -42.73 3.55
CA PRO A 396 56.65 -41.55 3.48
C PRO A 396 56.09 -40.49 2.53
N PHE A 397 56.50 -39.24 2.73
CA PHE A 397 56.19 -38.12 1.86
C PHE A 397 57.46 -37.71 1.09
N GLN A 398 57.35 -37.54 -0.23
CA GLN A 398 58.46 -37.25 -1.12
C GLN A 398 58.12 -36.04 -2.02
N PRO A 399 58.73 -34.86 -1.80
CA PRO A 399 58.62 -33.74 -2.73
C PRO A 399 59.47 -33.97 -3.99
N LEU A 400 58.88 -33.74 -5.17
CA LEU A 400 59.56 -33.83 -6.48
C LEU A 400 59.55 -32.48 -7.19
N PHE A 401 60.72 -32.09 -7.69
CA PHE A 401 60.87 -30.99 -8.65
C PHE A 401 61.14 -31.59 -10.03
N VAL A 402 60.32 -31.26 -11.02
CA VAL A 402 60.49 -31.72 -12.41
C VAL A 402 60.86 -30.53 -13.27
N SER A 403 62.05 -30.56 -13.87
CA SER A 403 62.44 -29.53 -14.82
C SER A 403 61.64 -29.65 -16.12
N VAL A 404 61.04 -28.54 -16.55
CA VAL A 404 60.41 -28.41 -17.88
C VAL A 404 61.36 -27.84 -18.93
N ASP A 405 62.64 -27.61 -18.59
CA ASP A 405 63.66 -27.03 -19.46
C ASP A 405 64.93 -27.90 -19.57
N PRO A 406 64.81 -29.12 -20.13
CA PRO A 406 65.91 -30.08 -20.17
C PRO A 406 67.11 -29.64 -21.03
N GLU A 407 66.96 -28.61 -21.87
CA GLU A 407 68.05 -28.08 -22.70
C GLU A 407 69.09 -27.30 -21.86
N ARG A 408 68.66 -26.69 -20.73
CA ARG A 408 69.53 -25.92 -19.82
C ARG A 408 69.70 -26.57 -18.46
N ASP A 409 68.69 -27.29 -17.99
CA ASP A 409 68.65 -27.88 -16.65
C ASP A 409 69.28 -29.28 -16.64
N THR A 410 70.62 -29.33 -16.64
CA THR A 410 71.36 -30.59 -16.47
C THR A 410 71.14 -31.18 -15.07
N PRO A 411 71.32 -32.49 -14.86
CA PRO A 411 71.18 -33.11 -13.54
C PRO A 411 72.00 -32.42 -12.43
N GLU A 412 73.20 -31.95 -12.75
CA GLU A 412 74.06 -31.22 -11.83
C GLU A 412 73.50 -29.85 -11.45
N LEU A 413 72.96 -29.12 -12.43
CA LEU A 413 72.36 -27.81 -12.20
C LEU A 413 71.08 -27.95 -11.36
N VAL A 414 70.24 -28.92 -11.71
CA VAL A 414 69.05 -29.27 -10.91
C VAL A 414 69.45 -29.68 -9.50
N SER A 415 70.51 -30.47 -9.32
CA SER A 415 71.02 -30.85 -7.99
C SER A 415 71.42 -29.63 -7.17
N LYS A 416 72.12 -28.67 -7.77
CA LYS A 416 72.53 -27.45 -7.10
C LYS A 416 71.31 -26.62 -6.70
N TYR A 417 70.37 -26.46 -7.62
CA TYR A 417 69.18 -25.64 -7.42
C TYR A 417 68.28 -26.14 -6.28
N ILE A 418 67.95 -27.44 -6.26
CA ILE A 418 67.04 -27.98 -5.25
C ILE A 418 67.65 -28.02 -3.84
N LYS A 419 68.98 -28.13 -3.73
CA LYS A 419 69.71 -28.21 -2.45
C LYS A 419 69.59 -26.93 -1.63
N ASP A 420 69.38 -25.79 -2.28
CA ASP A 420 69.21 -24.50 -1.60
C ASP A 420 67.86 -24.42 -0.84
N TYR A 421 66.88 -25.26 -1.19
CA TYR A 421 65.53 -25.24 -0.59
C TYR A 421 65.30 -26.34 0.44
N SER A 422 65.62 -27.60 0.12
CA SER A 422 65.41 -28.71 1.04
C SER A 422 66.30 -29.93 0.72
N PRO A 423 66.90 -30.59 1.73
CA PRO A 423 67.63 -31.85 1.53
C PRO A 423 66.72 -33.03 1.16
N HIS A 424 65.40 -32.86 1.26
CA HIS A 424 64.42 -33.90 0.94
C HIS A 424 63.99 -33.90 -0.52
N PHE A 425 64.35 -32.89 -1.31
CA PHE A 425 63.89 -32.76 -2.69
C PHE A 425 64.59 -33.77 -3.61
N ILE A 426 63.81 -34.43 -4.47
CA ILE A 426 64.35 -35.14 -5.63
C ILE A 426 64.02 -34.32 -6.87
N GLY A 427 65.07 -33.78 -7.49
CA GLY A 427 64.99 -33.16 -8.80
C GLY A 427 65.03 -34.19 -9.92
N LEU A 428 64.15 -34.03 -10.91
CA LEU A 428 64.02 -34.84 -12.11
C LEU A 428 64.21 -33.98 -13.36
N THR A 429 64.95 -34.51 -14.33
CA THR A 429 65.13 -33.96 -15.68
C THR A 429 65.25 -35.12 -16.68
N GLY A 430 65.46 -34.86 -17.97
CA GLY A 430 65.53 -35.91 -18.98
C GLY A 430 65.79 -35.37 -20.38
N THR A 431 65.52 -36.18 -21.40
CA THR A 431 65.45 -35.65 -22.78
C THR A 431 64.18 -34.81 -22.96
N ARG A 432 64.18 -33.95 -23.97
CA ARG A 432 63.01 -33.14 -24.34
C ARG A 432 61.74 -33.98 -24.52
N ASP A 433 61.86 -35.16 -25.15
CA ASP A 433 60.73 -36.06 -25.37
C ASP A 433 60.22 -36.69 -24.06
N GLN A 434 61.13 -37.06 -23.15
CA GLN A 434 60.74 -37.63 -21.85
C GLN A 434 60.00 -36.60 -20.97
N VAL A 435 60.50 -35.36 -20.93
CA VAL A 435 59.86 -34.28 -20.18
C VAL A 435 58.51 -33.92 -20.81
N ALA A 436 58.43 -33.81 -22.14
CA ALA A 436 57.19 -33.51 -22.85
C ALA A 436 56.12 -34.59 -22.64
N ASP A 437 56.52 -35.87 -22.62
CA ASP A 437 55.61 -36.99 -22.36
C ASP A 437 55.03 -36.96 -20.94
N MET A 438 55.88 -36.69 -19.93
CA MET A 438 55.39 -36.50 -18.56
C MET A 438 54.45 -35.29 -18.48
N CYS A 439 54.83 -34.14 -19.04
CA CYS A 439 53.97 -32.95 -19.04
C CYS A 439 52.60 -33.24 -19.68
N LYS A 440 52.54 -34.07 -20.73
CA LYS A 440 51.28 -34.48 -21.37
C LYS A 440 50.41 -35.33 -20.43
N HIS A 441 50.97 -36.31 -19.74
CA HIS A 441 50.23 -37.14 -18.76
C HIS A 441 49.67 -36.32 -17.60
N TYR A 442 50.43 -35.32 -17.15
CA TYR A 442 50.02 -34.43 -16.07
C TYR A 442 49.27 -33.18 -16.55
N ARG A 443 49.04 -33.04 -17.87
CA ARG A 443 48.41 -31.89 -18.54
C ARG A 443 49.06 -30.54 -18.19
N VAL A 444 50.37 -30.56 -17.98
CA VAL A 444 51.18 -29.37 -17.74
C VAL A 444 51.46 -28.71 -19.08
N TYR A 445 50.94 -27.50 -19.26
CA TYR A 445 51.34 -26.66 -20.38
C TYR A 445 52.73 -26.09 -20.11
N PHE A 446 53.62 -26.19 -21.08
CA PHE A 446 54.88 -25.46 -21.09
C PHE A 446 55.16 -24.89 -22.49
N SER A 447 55.70 -23.67 -22.56
CA SER A 447 56.05 -23.00 -23.82
C SER A 447 57.32 -22.19 -23.68
N GLN A 448 58.23 -22.32 -24.64
CA GLN A 448 59.46 -21.53 -24.70
C GLN A 448 59.14 -20.13 -25.25
N GLY A 449 59.42 -19.10 -24.45
CA GLY A 449 59.27 -17.70 -24.85
C GLY A 449 60.32 -17.26 -25.89
N PRO A 450 60.16 -16.06 -26.49
CA PRO A 450 61.10 -15.53 -27.47
C PRO A 450 62.51 -15.37 -26.87
N LYS A 451 63.54 -15.84 -27.60
CA LYS A 451 64.95 -15.75 -27.18
C LYS A 451 65.45 -14.31 -27.22
N VAL A 452 66.09 -13.86 -26.14
CA VAL A 452 66.80 -12.58 -26.06
C VAL A 452 68.29 -12.88 -25.86
N GLY A 453 69.06 -12.88 -26.94
CA GLY A 453 70.42 -13.46 -26.93
C GLY A 453 70.38 -14.99 -26.78
N ASP A 454 71.18 -15.55 -25.87
CA ASP A 454 71.19 -16.99 -25.55
C ASP A 454 70.21 -17.37 -24.41
N ASP A 455 69.43 -16.42 -23.89
CA ASP A 455 68.50 -16.64 -22.77
C ASP A 455 67.02 -16.64 -23.21
N TYR A 456 66.18 -17.39 -22.50
CA TYR A 456 64.72 -17.46 -22.68
C TYR A 456 63.99 -17.81 -21.39
N ILE A 457 62.71 -17.43 -21.31
CA ILE A 457 61.81 -17.82 -20.21
C ILE A 457 60.90 -18.95 -20.70
N VAL A 458 60.58 -19.90 -19.82
CA VAL A 458 59.58 -20.94 -20.10
C VAL A 458 58.30 -20.60 -19.34
N ASP A 459 57.21 -20.39 -20.06
CA ASP A 459 55.87 -20.29 -19.46
C ASP A 459 55.43 -21.69 -19.07
N HIS A 460 55.13 -21.94 -17.79
CA HIS A 460 54.60 -23.22 -17.31
C HIS A 460 53.47 -23.04 -16.28
N ALA A 461 52.66 -24.08 -16.09
CA ALA A 461 51.61 -24.08 -15.08
C ALA A 461 52.20 -24.01 -13.66
N ILE A 462 51.71 -23.06 -12.83
CA ILE A 462 52.15 -22.84 -11.45
C ILE A 462 51.24 -23.66 -10.51
N VAL A 463 51.40 -24.98 -10.56
CA VAL A 463 50.54 -25.94 -9.84
C VAL A 463 51.38 -27.08 -9.27
N MET A 464 51.11 -27.46 -8.02
CA MET A 464 51.63 -28.67 -7.38
C MET A 464 50.60 -29.81 -7.48
N TYR A 465 51.03 -31.02 -7.81
CA TYR A 465 50.17 -32.20 -7.98
C TYR A 465 50.43 -33.23 -6.88
N LEU A 466 49.37 -33.64 -6.18
CA LEU A 466 49.43 -34.67 -5.14
C LEU A 466 49.09 -36.05 -5.71
N ILE A 467 50.02 -36.99 -5.54
CA ILE A 467 49.89 -38.39 -5.94
C ILE A 467 49.90 -39.28 -4.70
N ASN A 468 48.98 -40.24 -4.67
CA ASN A 468 48.87 -41.21 -3.56
C ASN A 468 49.89 -42.36 -3.69
N PRO A 469 50.04 -43.21 -2.66
CA PRO A 469 50.92 -44.37 -2.69
C PRO A 469 50.64 -45.41 -3.77
N ASN A 470 49.48 -45.38 -4.43
CA ASN A 470 49.14 -46.26 -5.55
C ASN A 470 49.57 -45.68 -6.91
N GLY A 471 50.13 -44.47 -6.95
CA GLY A 471 50.48 -43.77 -8.18
C GLY A 471 49.31 -42.98 -8.80
N GLU A 472 48.22 -42.78 -8.07
CA GLU A 472 47.02 -42.10 -8.58
C GLU A 472 46.99 -40.62 -8.18
N PHE A 473 46.53 -39.78 -9.11
CA PHE A 473 46.29 -38.36 -8.82
C PHE A 473 45.13 -38.17 -7.84
N VAL A 474 45.36 -37.33 -6.82
CA VAL A 474 44.38 -37.05 -5.76
C VAL A 474 43.87 -35.61 -5.84
N ASP A 475 44.79 -34.64 -5.91
CA ASP A 475 44.47 -33.23 -5.79
C ASP A 475 45.58 -32.35 -6.37
N TYR A 476 45.31 -31.05 -6.53
CA TYR A 476 46.29 -30.08 -7.00
C TYR A 476 46.19 -28.77 -6.21
N TYR A 477 47.32 -28.06 -6.09
CA TYR A 477 47.42 -26.82 -5.32
C TYR A 477 48.08 -25.73 -6.17
N GLY A 478 47.33 -24.65 -6.41
CA GLY A 478 47.84 -23.47 -7.12
C GLY A 478 48.48 -22.44 -6.20
N ARG A 479 49.00 -21.37 -6.81
CA ARG A 479 49.63 -20.23 -6.11
C ARG A 479 48.76 -19.59 -5.01
N ASN A 480 47.43 -19.65 -5.13
CA ASN A 480 46.50 -19.04 -4.18
C ASN A 480 46.42 -19.73 -2.80
N LYS A 481 47.14 -20.85 -2.61
CA LYS A 481 47.19 -21.60 -1.35
C LYS A 481 48.51 -21.40 -0.64
N ASN A 482 48.47 -21.16 0.67
CA ASN A 482 49.66 -21.10 1.51
C ASN A 482 50.09 -22.50 2.00
N ALA A 483 51.32 -22.64 2.50
CA ALA A 483 51.89 -23.92 2.91
C ALA A 483 51.06 -24.67 3.97
N LYS A 484 50.47 -23.95 4.95
CA LYS A 484 49.66 -24.57 6.01
C LYS A 484 48.35 -25.14 5.48
N GLU A 485 47.72 -24.43 4.55
CA GLU A 485 46.50 -24.91 3.89
C GLU A 485 46.78 -26.17 3.05
N VAL A 486 47.90 -26.17 2.32
CA VAL A 486 48.33 -27.32 1.51
C VAL A 486 48.64 -28.52 2.42
N ALA A 487 49.45 -28.33 3.45
CA ALA A 487 49.80 -29.40 4.39
C ALA A 487 48.56 -29.97 5.09
N TYR A 488 47.63 -29.13 5.53
CA TYR A 488 46.37 -29.57 6.13
C TYR A 488 45.52 -30.39 5.14
N ALA A 489 45.40 -29.94 3.89
CA ALA A 489 44.66 -30.67 2.86
C ALA A 489 45.28 -32.04 2.57
N ILE A 490 46.61 -32.11 2.46
CA ILE A 490 47.34 -33.37 2.28
C ILE A 490 47.11 -34.29 3.47
N GLU A 491 47.14 -33.78 4.71
CA GLU A 491 46.87 -34.59 5.92
C GLU A 491 45.47 -35.23 5.89
N GLN A 492 44.45 -34.50 5.42
CA GLN A 492 43.11 -35.06 5.27
C GLN A 492 43.08 -36.20 4.25
N HIS A 493 43.76 -36.04 3.12
CA HIS A 493 43.86 -37.10 2.10
C HIS A 493 44.64 -38.32 2.61
N MET A 494 45.73 -38.11 3.35
CA MET A 494 46.51 -39.18 3.99
C MET A 494 45.67 -39.97 5.00
N ASN A 495 44.87 -39.29 5.81
CA ASN A 495 43.97 -39.93 6.78
C ASN A 495 42.86 -40.72 6.09
N ALA A 496 42.20 -40.14 5.08
CA ALA A 496 41.17 -40.81 4.31
C ALA A 496 41.69 -42.08 3.59
N PHE A 497 42.89 -42.00 3.00
CA PHE A 497 43.54 -43.15 2.36
C PHE A 497 43.91 -44.26 3.35
N LYS A 498 44.21 -43.91 4.61
CA LYS A 498 44.47 -44.88 5.67
C LYS A 498 43.19 -45.62 6.08
N GLU A 499 42.07 -44.92 6.15
CA GLU A 499 40.77 -45.53 6.49
C GLU A 499 40.27 -46.46 5.38
N SER A 500 40.53 -46.14 4.11
CA SER A 500 40.10 -46.97 2.98
C SER A 500 40.94 -48.23 2.76
N ASN A 501 42.15 -48.30 3.34
CA ASN A 501 43.09 -49.42 3.18
C ASN A 501 43.38 -50.17 4.50
N LYS A 502 42.59 -49.92 5.56
CA LYS A 502 42.46 -50.77 6.75
C LYS A 502 41.41 -51.84 6.52
#